data_AF-E1ZE47-F1
#
_entry.id   AF-E1ZE47-F1
#
_cell.length_a   1.000
_cell.length_b   1.000
_cell.length_c   1.000
_cell.angle_alpha   90.00
_cell.angle_beta   90.00
_cell.angle_gamma   90.00
#
_symmetry.space_group_name_H-M   'P 1'
#
loop_
_entity.id
_entity.type
_entity.pdbx_description
1 polymer ?
#
loop_
_entity_poly.entity_id
_entity_poly.type
_entity_poly.pdbx_seq_one_letter_code
_entity_poly.pdbx_strand_id
1 'polypeptide(L)'
;MAALQPEGAVDMNWLPGDAGGLDLDGLQNYFGQAQPGALSDPLLMQAQIPYRNAMPGGFPAPPPSANLFSSIVLPDGLNQMGGGGGGGGGGDDSGDSSGGAHAGGGKKSAEQRAAAVQEKNRRAQKRFRERQKAKMKDMGEQLEDMSSELSKLRVENNSLKNRNTILEKVLALRDEHIRMLQDEQQVFDLGNHYLQSSNQKLLTGGASGAGALTLGTTAGPLTTSEIKAVKGMPSDVVIGRWKETVRELGNILVQIEGCPDSNDTRHQAAMNALCQVLDSAGQLCMHTAVLHPTNMQKLIAATLDDGRSGVTAEDRTRWAAVTQSLQLSHDQRAQIVSLRAIFLRRMTKVMEERRGILAKLQMVNIPDRMMALQSVISETLKVNECTSELKANLQEEHLAGMEFIGTVFKTILSPLQKARAIVQSYPFYPDVYQIATVLALEKGGPAALESLEAATAAAAGNPITIPTAYKH
;
A
#
# COMPACT_ATOMS: atom_id res chain seq x y z
N MET A 1 -27.30 9.28 71.03
CA MET A 1 -25.92 9.11 71.50
C MET A 1 -25.46 7.70 71.15
N ALA A 2 -24.76 7.54 70.03
CA ALA A 2 -23.83 6.46 69.71
C ALA A 2 -23.39 6.73 68.26
N ALA A 3 -22.21 7.33 68.12
CA ALA A 3 -21.60 7.67 66.84
C ALA A 3 -20.94 6.41 66.25
N LEU A 4 -21.29 6.08 65.01
CA LEU A 4 -20.58 5.09 64.20
C LEU A 4 -19.72 5.87 63.19
N GLN A 5 -18.41 5.82 63.39
CA GLN A 5 -17.41 6.18 62.39
C GLN A 5 -17.22 4.98 61.44
N PRO A 6 -17.05 5.19 60.13
CA PRO A 6 -16.39 4.21 59.28
C PRO A 6 -14.89 4.56 59.13
N GLU A 7 -14.05 3.64 59.58
CA GLU A 7 -12.62 3.58 59.28
C GLU A 7 -12.38 3.19 57.81
N GLY A 8 -11.31 3.74 57.22
CA GLY A 8 -10.46 2.99 56.30
C GLY A 8 -10.65 3.20 54.80
N ALA A 9 -10.50 4.44 54.30
CA ALA A 9 -10.15 4.67 52.90
C ALA A 9 -8.63 4.58 52.74
N VAL A 10 -8.15 3.58 52.00
CA VAL A 10 -6.74 3.43 51.60
C VAL A 10 -6.48 4.39 50.45
N ASP A 11 -5.78 5.49 50.73
CA ASP A 11 -5.21 6.40 49.73
C ASP A 11 -4.11 5.68 48.95
N MET A 12 -4.45 5.15 47.77
CA MET A 12 -3.46 4.80 46.74
C MET A 12 -3.12 6.05 45.95
N ASN A 13 -2.17 6.80 46.50
CA ASN A 13 -1.54 7.95 45.89
C ASN A 13 -0.68 7.50 44.69
N TRP A 14 -1.23 7.49 43.48
CA TRP A 14 -0.45 7.36 42.23
C TRP A 14 0.01 8.75 41.78
N LEU A 15 1.32 8.95 41.80
CA LEU A 15 2.00 10.15 41.28
C LEU A 15 1.70 10.34 39.77
N PRO A 16 1.61 11.59 39.28
CA PRO A 16 1.46 11.87 37.86
C PRO A 16 2.79 11.64 37.14
N GLY A 17 2.88 10.53 36.41
CA GLY A 17 3.93 10.29 35.42
C GLY A 17 3.59 11.04 34.14
N ASP A 18 4.34 12.10 33.87
CA ASP A 18 4.39 12.81 32.60
C ASP A 18 4.83 11.84 31.48
N ALA A 19 3.86 11.24 30.81
CA ALA A 19 4.07 10.39 29.65
C ALA A 19 4.15 11.30 28.43
N GLY A 20 5.38 11.67 28.06
CA GLY A 20 5.68 12.31 26.78
C GLY A 20 5.15 11.45 25.64
N GLY A 21 3.96 11.79 25.16
CA GLY A 21 3.37 11.24 23.95
C GLY A 21 4.26 11.58 22.76
N LEU A 22 4.55 10.59 21.92
CA LEU A 22 5.17 10.81 20.62
C LEU A 22 4.32 11.80 19.83
N ASP A 23 4.90 12.96 19.54
CA ASP A 23 4.29 14.01 18.73
C ASP A 23 4.13 13.53 17.28
N LEU A 24 2.95 12.97 17.00
CA LEU A 24 2.55 12.49 15.68
C LEU A 24 2.50 13.65 14.65
N ASP A 25 2.20 14.88 15.10
CA ASP A 25 2.18 16.09 14.27
C ASP A 25 3.63 16.48 13.87
N GLY A 26 4.60 16.23 14.75
CA GLY A 26 6.04 16.36 14.47
C GLY A 26 6.53 15.39 13.37
N LEU A 27 6.12 14.12 13.42
CA LEU A 27 6.46 13.13 12.38
C LEU A 27 5.81 13.47 11.03
N GLN A 28 4.57 13.94 11.03
CA GLN A 28 3.86 14.28 9.80
C GLN A 28 4.43 15.53 9.10
N ASN A 29 4.95 16.49 9.87
CA ASN A 29 5.69 17.64 9.33
C ASN A 29 7.13 17.30 8.91
N TYR A 30 7.81 16.40 9.61
CA TYR A 30 9.18 15.99 9.29
C TYR A 30 9.29 15.31 7.91
N PHE A 31 8.34 14.44 7.56
CA PHE A 31 8.33 13.77 6.24
C PHE A 31 7.75 14.64 5.10
N GLY A 32 7.03 15.71 5.42
CA GLY A 32 6.46 16.63 4.42
C GLY A 32 7.45 17.63 3.80
N GLN A 33 8.61 17.86 4.44
CA GLN A 33 9.62 18.84 3.97
C GLN A 33 10.76 18.24 3.12
N ALA A 34 10.83 16.92 2.93
CA ALA A 34 11.86 16.30 2.11
C ALA A 34 11.54 16.42 0.60
N GLN A 35 11.76 17.60 0.02
CA GLN A 35 11.86 17.79 -1.42
C GLN A 35 13.20 17.23 -1.92
N PRO A 36 13.23 16.32 -2.91
CA PRO A 36 14.47 15.82 -3.48
C PRO A 36 14.97 16.80 -4.55
N GLY A 37 15.74 17.82 -4.15
CA GLY A 37 16.25 18.78 -5.13
C GLY A 37 16.96 20.02 -4.60
N ALA A 38 17.95 19.88 -3.73
CA ALA A 38 18.97 20.92 -3.53
C ALA A 38 20.24 20.33 -2.90
N LEU A 39 21.15 19.83 -3.73
CA LEU A 39 22.54 19.65 -3.36
C LEU A 39 23.22 21.02 -3.40
N SER A 40 23.34 21.65 -2.23
CA SER A 40 24.34 22.68 -1.99
C SER A 40 24.99 22.39 -0.66
N ASP A 41 26.15 21.75 -0.74
CA ASP A 41 27.15 21.62 0.31
C ASP A 41 27.75 23.00 0.57
N PRO A 42 27.62 23.51 1.80
CA PRO A 42 28.82 24.03 2.44
C PRO A 42 28.81 23.75 3.94
N LEU A 43 29.74 22.94 4.45
CA LEU A 43 30.57 23.34 5.59
C LEU A 43 31.66 22.32 5.94
N LEU A 44 32.83 22.63 5.39
CA LEU A 44 34.15 22.26 5.88
C LEU A 44 34.54 23.24 7.02
N MET A 45 34.29 22.88 8.28
CA MET A 45 35.04 23.38 9.46
C MET A 45 34.87 22.36 10.59
N GLN A 46 35.85 21.48 10.80
CA GLN A 46 36.98 21.68 11.72
C GLN A 46 36.54 21.77 13.20
N ALA A 47 36.43 20.60 13.83
CA ALA A 47 36.57 20.48 15.28
C ALA A 47 37.38 19.20 15.58
N GLN A 48 38.64 19.41 15.98
CA GLN A 48 39.53 18.40 16.51
C GLN A 48 39.03 17.92 17.88
N ILE A 49 38.96 16.61 18.11
CA ILE A 49 38.90 16.01 19.45
C ILE A 49 39.95 14.89 19.50
N PRO A 50 40.74 14.78 20.60
CA PRO A 50 42.00 14.06 20.57
C PRO A 50 41.84 12.55 20.76
N TYR A 51 42.68 11.83 20.02
CA TYR A 51 42.97 10.40 20.13
C TYR A 51 43.35 10.01 21.56
N ARG A 52 42.71 8.95 22.09
CA ARG A 52 43.23 8.18 23.23
C ARG A 52 43.57 6.76 22.78
N ASN A 53 44.85 6.42 22.96
CA ASN A 53 45.50 5.18 22.56
C ASN A 53 45.11 3.97 23.44
N ALA A 54 45.19 2.80 22.78
CA ALA A 54 45.66 1.48 23.22
C ALA A 54 44.82 0.63 24.21
N MET A 55 44.45 -0.59 23.78
CA MET A 55 45.19 -1.83 24.09
C MET A 55 44.65 -3.05 23.28
N PRO A 56 45.43 -4.15 23.12
CA PRO A 56 45.22 -5.22 22.14
C PRO A 56 44.73 -6.56 22.72
N GLY A 57 44.14 -7.38 21.86
CA GLY A 57 43.85 -8.82 22.05
C GLY A 57 42.71 -9.24 21.11
N GLY A 58 42.84 -10.07 20.08
CA GLY A 58 43.73 -11.22 19.89
C GLY A 58 42.98 -12.48 20.33
N PHE A 59 42.33 -13.21 19.40
CA PHE A 59 42.04 -14.67 19.37
C PHE A 59 40.97 -15.01 18.29
N PRO A 60 40.84 -16.29 17.83
CA PRO A 60 41.03 -16.64 16.43
C PRO A 60 39.75 -17.00 15.65
N ALA A 61 39.90 -17.05 14.32
CA ALA A 61 38.92 -17.50 13.35
C ALA A 61 38.67 -19.03 13.37
N PRO A 62 37.45 -19.48 12.99
CA PRO A 62 37.21 -20.83 12.49
C PRO A 62 36.92 -20.88 10.95
N PRO A 63 37.00 -22.07 10.33
CA PRO A 63 37.38 -22.27 8.92
C PRO A 63 36.20 -22.29 7.92
N PRO A 64 36.48 -22.30 6.60
CA PRO A 64 35.44 -22.40 5.56
C PRO A 64 35.08 -23.86 5.24
N SER A 65 33.78 -24.13 5.16
CA SER A 65 33.18 -25.35 4.61
C SER A 65 31.78 -24.98 4.10
N ALA A 66 31.24 -25.41 2.97
CA ALA A 66 31.63 -26.43 2.01
C ALA A 66 31.03 -26.05 0.64
N ASN A 67 31.77 -26.35 -0.43
CA ASN A 67 31.26 -26.38 -1.79
C ASN A 67 30.31 -27.58 -1.95
N LEU A 68 29.08 -27.32 -2.40
CA LEU A 68 28.10 -28.31 -2.81
C LEU A 68 27.86 -28.17 -4.31
N PHE A 69 27.77 -29.31 -4.98
CA PHE A 69 27.49 -29.59 -6.40
C PHE A 69 28.66 -30.01 -7.29
N SER A 70 28.84 -31.33 -7.21
CA SER A 70 29.50 -32.25 -8.12
C SER A 70 28.85 -32.31 -9.51
N SER A 71 29.72 -32.52 -10.51
CA SER A 71 29.62 -33.52 -11.58
C SER A 71 28.36 -33.56 -12.46
N ILE A 72 28.50 -33.06 -13.69
CA ILE A 72 27.72 -33.55 -14.84
C ILE A 72 28.64 -34.34 -15.77
N VAL A 73 28.15 -35.52 -16.08
CA VAL A 73 28.72 -36.63 -16.83
C VAL A 73 28.71 -36.34 -18.34
N LEU A 74 29.84 -36.62 -19.00
CA LEU A 74 29.92 -36.80 -20.46
C LEU A 74 29.48 -38.21 -20.83
N PRO A 75 28.58 -38.42 -21.79
CA PRO A 75 28.41 -39.73 -22.41
C PRO A 75 29.38 -39.88 -23.58
N ASP A 76 30.26 -40.86 -23.42
CA ASP A 76 31.02 -41.54 -24.46
C ASP A 76 30.06 -42.47 -25.24
N GLY A 77 30.06 -42.38 -26.57
CA GLY A 77 29.07 -43.04 -27.43
C GLY A 77 29.60 -43.30 -28.83
N LEU A 78 30.26 -44.44 -28.97
CA LEU A 78 30.81 -45.06 -30.18
C LEU A 78 29.76 -45.33 -31.29
N ASN A 79 30.26 -45.20 -32.54
CA ASN A 79 29.97 -46.00 -33.75
C ASN A 79 28.53 -46.13 -34.30
N GLN A 80 28.38 -45.87 -35.62
CA GLN A 80 28.07 -46.89 -36.65
C GLN A 80 27.11 -46.39 -37.78
N MET A 81 27.54 -46.64 -39.05
CA MET A 81 26.76 -46.68 -40.32
C MET A 81 26.13 -45.36 -40.83
N GLY A 82 25.98 -45.07 -42.13
CA GLY A 82 26.20 -45.71 -43.43
C GLY A 82 26.23 -44.58 -44.50
N GLY A 83 26.72 -44.72 -45.73
CA GLY A 83 26.16 -45.56 -46.78
C GLY A 83 25.11 -44.80 -47.63
N GLY A 84 25.44 -44.46 -48.88
CA GLY A 84 24.55 -43.88 -49.91
C GLY A 84 24.93 -42.43 -50.27
N GLY A 85 25.31 -42.07 -51.50
CA GLY A 85 24.63 -42.25 -52.80
C GLY A 85 24.11 -40.85 -53.18
N GLY A 86 24.63 -40.13 -54.17
CA GLY A 86 24.52 -40.36 -55.62
C GLY A 86 24.15 -39.03 -56.30
N GLY A 87 24.53 -38.86 -57.57
CA GLY A 87 24.10 -37.79 -58.50
C GLY A 87 24.85 -36.46 -58.35
N GLY A 88 25.26 -35.75 -59.40
CA GLY A 88 25.03 -35.87 -60.84
C GLY A 88 25.24 -34.51 -61.50
N GLY A 89 25.72 -34.50 -62.75
CA GLY A 89 25.75 -33.34 -63.68
C GLY A 89 26.92 -32.37 -63.46
N GLY A 90 27.62 -31.86 -64.46
CA GLY A 90 27.43 -31.84 -65.92
C GLY A 90 28.05 -30.54 -66.47
N GLY A 91 28.49 -30.55 -67.72
CA GLY A 91 28.89 -29.37 -68.50
C GLY A 91 30.39 -29.05 -68.43
N ASP A 92 31.20 -29.41 -69.43
CA ASP A 92 31.42 -28.67 -70.70
C ASP A 92 32.30 -27.44 -70.48
N ASP A 93 33.52 -27.44 -71.03
CA ASP A 93 33.86 -26.58 -72.18
C ASP A 93 35.34 -26.76 -72.56
N SER A 94 35.66 -26.26 -73.75
CA SER A 94 36.49 -26.83 -74.79
C SER A 94 37.57 -25.81 -75.18
N GLY A 95 38.63 -26.29 -75.83
CA GLY A 95 39.57 -25.46 -76.60
C GLY A 95 40.78 -25.01 -75.77
N ASP A 96 41.99 -24.89 -76.31
CA ASP A 96 42.42 -24.95 -77.69
C ASP A 96 43.92 -25.28 -77.70
N SER A 97 44.35 -25.89 -78.80
CA SER A 97 45.63 -26.53 -79.02
C SER A 97 46.36 -25.79 -80.14
N SER A 98 47.54 -25.24 -79.86
CA SER A 98 48.57 -24.93 -80.87
C SER A 98 49.86 -24.52 -80.14
N GLY A 99 51.08 -24.87 -80.52
CA GLY A 99 51.64 -25.63 -81.64
C GLY A 99 53.17 -25.45 -81.59
N GLY A 100 53.90 -26.33 -82.27
CA GLY A 100 55.28 -26.11 -82.74
C GLY A 100 56.40 -26.28 -81.68
N ALA A 101 57.09 -27.41 -81.61
CA ALA A 101 58.19 -27.84 -82.49
C ALA A 101 59.49 -27.02 -82.32
N HIS A 102 60.47 -27.61 -81.65
CA HIS A 102 61.84 -27.66 -82.17
C HIS A 102 62.56 -28.92 -81.67
N ALA A 103 62.83 -29.80 -82.63
CA ALA A 103 63.73 -30.94 -82.50
C ALA A 103 65.17 -30.44 -82.38
N GLY A 104 65.90 -30.95 -81.38
CA GLY A 104 67.32 -30.70 -81.20
C GLY A 104 67.93 -31.86 -80.43
N GLY A 105 68.67 -32.70 -81.15
CA GLY A 105 69.25 -33.93 -80.66
C GLY A 105 70.25 -33.73 -79.51
N GLY A 106 70.20 -34.66 -78.58
CA GLY A 106 71.25 -34.89 -77.59
C GLY A 106 71.07 -36.29 -77.02
N LYS A 107 71.94 -37.23 -77.42
CA LYS A 107 72.13 -38.53 -76.77
C LYS A 107 72.74 -38.36 -75.36
N LYS A 108 72.23 -37.42 -74.55
CA LYS A 108 72.50 -37.37 -73.12
C LYS A 108 71.50 -38.30 -72.45
N SER A 109 71.99 -39.52 -72.26
CA SER A 109 71.63 -40.57 -71.30
C SER A 109 70.15 -40.79 -70.98
N ALA A 110 69.65 -42.00 -71.24
CA ALA A 110 68.37 -42.49 -70.70
C ALA A 110 68.26 -42.28 -69.17
N GLU A 111 69.41 -42.21 -68.49
CA GLU A 111 69.55 -41.87 -67.08
C GLU A 111 69.13 -40.42 -66.75
N GLN A 112 69.40 -39.44 -67.63
CA GLN A 112 68.90 -38.07 -67.45
C GLN A 112 67.38 -37.99 -67.61
N ARG A 113 66.78 -38.81 -68.50
CA ARG A 113 65.32 -38.92 -68.62
C ARG A 113 64.70 -39.60 -67.40
N ALA A 114 65.31 -40.66 -66.89
CA ALA A 114 64.87 -41.32 -65.66
C ALA A 114 64.96 -40.39 -64.43
N ALA A 115 66.07 -39.64 -64.29
CA ALA A 115 66.23 -38.63 -63.25
C ALA A 115 65.20 -37.49 -63.38
N ALA A 116 64.91 -37.02 -64.60
CA ALA A 116 63.88 -36.02 -64.85
C ALA A 116 62.46 -36.53 -64.49
N VAL A 117 62.16 -37.81 -64.75
CA VAL A 117 60.87 -38.44 -64.38
C VAL A 117 60.76 -38.62 -62.86
N GLN A 118 61.82 -39.09 -62.19
CA GLN A 118 61.85 -39.20 -60.72
C GLN A 118 61.68 -37.83 -60.06
N GLU A 119 62.35 -36.80 -60.56
CA GLU A 119 62.20 -35.43 -60.07
C GLU A 119 60.80 -34.88 -60.34
N LYS A 120 60.19 -35.20 -61.49
CA LYS A 120 58.78 -34.84 -61.79
C LYS A 120 57.81 -35.53 -60.84
N ASN A 121 57.99 -36.81 -60.54
CA ASN A 121 57.18 -37.55 -59.57
C ASN A 121 57.36 -37.02 -58.15
N ARG A 122 58.60 -36.69 -57.76
CA ARG A 122 58.89 -36.07 -56.45
C ARG A 122 58.19 -34.72 -56.32
N ARG A 123 58.25 -33.88 -57.36
CA ARG A 123 57.53 -32.60 -57.40
C ARG A 123 56.01 -32.77 -57.41
N ALA A 124 55.49 -33.77 -58.14
CA ALA A 124 54.06 -34.06 -58.17
C ALA A 124 53.55 -34.53 -56.80
N GLN A 125 54.27 -35.44 -56.14
CA GLN A 125 53.92 -35.93 -54.80
C GLN A 125 54.04 -34.83 -53.75
N LYS A 126 55.06 -33.96 -53.85
CA LYS A 126 55.19 -32.76 -53.00
C LYS A 126 53.98 -31.84 -53.18
N ARG A 127 53.61 -31.50 -54.42
CA ARG A 127 52.42 -30.68 -54.71
C ARG A 127 51.12 -31.33 -54.24
N PHE A 128 50.99 -32.65 -54.32
CA PHE A 128 49.82 -33.37 -53.82
C PHE A 128 49.71 -33.26 -52.29
N ARG A 129 50.82 -33.49 -51.57
CA ARG A 129 50.88 -33.32 -50.11
C ARG A 129 50.62 -31.86 -49.70
N GLU A 130 51.17 -30.90 -50.44
CA GLU A 130 50.91 -29.47 -50.22
C GLU A 130 49.44 -29.13 -50.43
N ARG A 131 48.78 -29.65 -51.48
CA ARG A 131 47.34 -29.46 -51.70
C ARG A 131 46.49 -30.10 -50.61
N GLN A 132 46.83 -31.31 -50.16
CA GLN A 132 46.11 -31.94 -49.05
C GLN A 132 46.30 -31.16 -47.75
N LYS A 133 47.52 -30.68 -47.48
CA LYS A 133 47.80 -29.84 -46.32
C LYS A 133 47.04 -28.50 -46.39
N ALA A 134 47.00 -27.87 -47.56
CA ALA A 134 46.23 -26.65 -47.78
C ALA A 134 44.72 -26.90 -47.59
N LYS A 135 44.20 -28.02 -48.11
CA LYS A 135 42.79 -28.42 -47.93
C LYS A 135 42.45 -28.68 -46.46
N MET A 136 43.30 -29.37 -45.71
CA MET A 136 43.07 -29.58 -44.27
C MET A 136 43.17 -28.28 -43.47
N LYS A 137 44.06 -27.35 -43.89
CA LYS A 137 44.15 -26.02 -43.28
C LYS A 137 42.90 -25.19 -43.54
N ASP A 138 42.43 -25.15 -44.78
CA ASP A 138 41.20 -24.44 -45.19
C ASP A 138 39.96 -25.00 -44.48
N MET A 139 39.83 -26.33 -44.39
CA MET A 139 38.77 -26.95 -43.59
C MET A 139 38.89 -26.62 -42.09
N GLY A 140 40.11 -26.52 -41.56
CA GLY A 140 40.35 -26.12 -40.17
C GLY A 140 39.90 -24.69 -39.90
N GLU A 141 40.23 -23.76 -40.80
CA GLU A 141 39.81 -22.35 -40.74
C GLU A 141 38.28 -22.23 -40.82
N GLN A 142 37.62 -22.98 -41.73
CA GLN A 142 36.15 -23.01 -41.81
C GLN A 142 35.48 -23.53 -40.53
N LEU A 143 36.05 -24.56 -39.89
CA LEU A 143 35.53 -25.07 -38.62
C LEU A 143 35.70 -24.07 -37.48
N GLU A 144 36.81 -23.34 -37.45
CA GLU A 144 37.06 -22.30 -36.45
C GLU A 144 36.10 -21.11 -36.63
N ASP A 145 35.90 -20.66 -37.87
CA ASP A 145 34.95 -19.59 -38.21
C ASP A 145 33.51 -19.98 -37.84
N MET A 146 33.07 -21.18 -38.23
CA MET A 146 31.75 -21.70 -37.86
C MET A 146 31.57 -21.84 -36.35
N SER A 147 32.60 -22.29 -35.63
CA SER A 147 32.57 -22.42 -34.16
C SER A 147 32.46 -21.05 -33.49
N SER A 148 33.19 -20.05 -34.00
CA SER A 148 33.12 -18.65 -33.54
C SER A 148 31.74 -18.06 -33.78
N GLU A 149 31.15 -18.29 -34.96
CA GLU A 149 29.79 -17.83 -35.29
C GLU A 149 28.72 -18.49 -34.41
N LEU A 150 28.81 -19.80 -34.18
CA LEU A 150 27.91 -20.50 -33.26
C LEU A 150 28.03 -19.99 -31.82
N SER A 151 29.24 -19.67 -31.37
CA SER A 151 29.46 -19.06 -30.04
C SER A 151 28.81 -17.68 -29.95
N LYS A 152 29.00 -16.83 -30.96
CA LYS A 152 28.38 -15.50 -31.05
C LYS A 152 26.85 -15.58 -31.03
N LEU A 153 26.27 -16.48 -31.85
CA LEU A 153 24.83 -16.69 -31.91
C LEU A 153 24.27 -17.23 -30.59
N ARG A 154 25.01 -18.08 -29.86
CA ARG A 154 24.59 -18.54 -28.52
C ARG A 154 24.52 -17.41 -27.52
N VAL A 155 25.51 -16.52 -27.51
CA VAL A 155 25.51 -15.33 -26.62
C VAL A 155 24.35 -14.41 -26.95
N GLU A 156 24.12 -14.13 -28.23
CA GLU A 156 23.01 -13.29 -28.69
C GLU A 156 21.65 -13.92 -28.36
N ASN A 157 21.49 -15.23 -28.59
CA ASN A 157 20.26 -15.95 -28.24
C ASN A 157 19.96 -15.90 -26.74
N ASN A 158 20.99 -16.04 -25.90
CA ASN A 158 20.84 -15.93 -24.45
C ASN A 158 20.46 -14.50 -24.03
N SER A 159 21.09 -13.49 -24.62
CA SER A 159 20.75 -12.08 -24.40
C SER A 159 19.29 -11.77 -24.78
N LEU A 160 18.84 -12.25 -25.94
CA LEU A 160 17.45 -12.10 -26.40
C LEU A 160 16.46 -12.82 -25.49
N LYS A 161 16.79 -14.04 -25.02
CA LYS A 161 15.96 -14.76 -24.02
C LYS A 161 15.82 -13.97 -22.73
N ASN A 162 16.93 -13.45 -22.19
CA ASN A 162 16.90 -12.61 -20.99
C ASN A 162 16.05 -11.35 -21.20
N ARG A 163 16.16 -10.69 -22.36
CA ARG A 163 15.33 -9.53 -22.71
C ARG A 163 13.84 -9.90 -22.78
N ASN A 164 13.50 -11.02 -23.39
CA ASN A 164 12.12 -11.51 -23.43
C ASN A 164 11.57 -11.80 -22.03
N THR A 165 12.33 -12.48 -21.18
CA THR A 165 11.92 -12.74 -19.78
C THR A 165 11.67 -11.44 -18.99
N ILE A 166 12.46 -10.39 -19.23
CA ILE A 166 12.21 -9.08 -18.60
C ILE A 166 10.94 -8.44 -19.15
N LEU A 167 10.72 -8.47 -20.46
CA LEU A 167 9.52 -7.91 -21.08
C LEU A 167 8.25 -8.63 -20.61
N GLU A 168 8.28 -9.97 -20.48
CA GLU A 168 7.18 -10.76 -19.93
C GLU A 168 6.84 -10.34 -18.49
N LYS A 169 7.86 -10.11 -17.64
CA LYS A 169 7.65 -9.61 -16.27
C LYS A 169 7.09 -8.19 -16.24
N VAL A 170 7.56 -7.30 -17.13
CA VAL A 170 7.03 -5.92 -17.23
C VAL A 170 5.59 -5.92 -17.71
N LEU A 171 5.22 -6.81 -18.65
CA LEU A 171 3.84 -6.99 -19.07
C LEU A 171 2.96 -7.47 -17.90
N ALA A 172 3.38 -8.50 -17.18
CA ALA A 172 2.64 -9.00 -16.01
C ALA A 172 2.44 -7.92 -14.93
N LEU A 173 3.46 -7.09 -14.66
CA LEU A 173 3.34 -5.96 -13.72
C LEU A 173 2.39 -4.87 -14.23
N ARG A 174 2.39 -4.58 -15.53
CA ARG A 174 1.44 -3.65 -16.13
C ARG A 174 0.02 -4.19 -16.08
N ASP A 175 -0.18 -5.47 -16.35
CA ASP A 175 -1.50 -6.10 -16.29
C ASP A 175 -2.04 -6.08 -14.86
N GLU A 176 -1.21 -6.36 -13.85
CA GLU A 176 -1.61 -6.24 -12.45
C GLU A 176 -1.91 -4.79 -12.06
N HIS A 177 -1.14 -3.81 -12.54
CA HIS A 177 -1.43 -2.39 -12.30
C HIS A 177 -2.73 -1.95 -12.99
N ILE A 178 -2.98 -2.39 -14.22
CA ILE A 178 -4.25 -2.14 -14.92
C ILE A 178 -5.40 -2.79 -14.13
N ARG A 179 -5.22 -4.01 -13.62
CA ARG A 179 -6.21 -4.70 -12.80
C ARG A 179 -6.49 -3.95 -11.50
N MET A 180 -5.46 -3.48 -10.79
CA MET A 180 -5.61 -2.66 -9.60
C MET A 180 -6.34 -1.35 -9.89
N LEU A 181 -6.00 -0.65 -10.97
CA LEU A 181 -6.70 0.56 -11.39
C LEU A 181 -8.15 0.29 -11.80
N GLN A 182 -8.42 -0.85 -12.44
CA GLN A 182 -9.78 -1.27 -12.78
C GLN A 182 -10.59 -1.66 -11.54
N ASP A 183 -9.99 -2.33 -10.56
CA ASP A 183 -10.62 -2.66 -9.28
C ASP A 183 -10.90 -1.38 -8.47
N GLU A 184 -9.95 -0.44 -8.40
CA GLU A 184 -10.15 0.88 -7.80
C GLU A 184 -11.23 1.69 -8.54
N GLN A 185 -11.21 1.68 -9.87
CA GLN A 185 -12.24 2.32 -10.69
C GLN A 185 -13.60 1.65 -10.47
N GLN A 186 -13.69 0.32 -10.29
CA GLN A 186 -14.95 -0.36 -9.99
C GLN A 186 -15.45 -0.07 -8.57
N VAL A 187 -14.57 0.04 -7.57
CA VAL A 187 -14.93 0.45 -6.21
C VAL A 187 -15.38 1.91 -6.21
N PHE A 188 -14.65 2.78 -6.93
CA PHE A 188 -15.02 4.16 -7.12
C PHE A 188 -16.34 4.27 -7.88
N ASP A 189 -16.54 3.52 -8.97
CA ASP A 189 -17.77 3.47 -9.76
C ASP A 189 -18.92 2.79 -9.01
N LEU A 190 -18.70 1.90 -8.03
CA LEU A 190 -19.77 1.43 -7.13
C LEU A 190 -20.19 2.53 -6.16
N GLY A 191 -19.23 3.25 -5.58
CA GLY A 191 -19.48 4.43 -4.75
C GLY A 191 -20.10 5.59 -5.55
N ASN A 192 -19.65 5.77 -6.79
CA ASN A 192 -20.17 6.74 -7.73
C ASN A 192 -21.49 6.28 -8.32
N HIS A 193 -21.79 4.99 -8.53
CA HIS A 193 -23.14 4.54 -8.89
C HIS A 193 -24.09 4.76 -7.71
N TYR A 194 -23.63 4.72 -6.46
CA TYR A 194 -24.46 5.09 -5.32
C TYR A 194 -24.78 6.61 -5.29
N LEU A 195 -23.80 7.45 -5.67
CA LEU A 195 -23.96 8.90 -5.78
C LEU A 195 -24.60 9.37 -7.10
N GLN A 196 -24.39 8.66 -8.21
CA GLN A 196 -24.90 8.93 -9.55
C GLN A 196 -26.24 8.26 -9.81
N SER A 197 -26.57 7.09 -9.24
CA SER A 197 -27.96 6.60 -9.28
C SER A 197 -28.90 7.53 -8.50
N SER A 198 -28.34 8.31 -7.57
CA SER A 198 -29.03 9.42 -6.91
C SER A 198 -29.10 10.71 -7.78
N ASN A 199 -28.21 10.89 -8.77
CA ASN A 199 -28.17 12.07 -9.67
C ASN A 199 -28.70 11.84 -11.10
N GLN A 200 -28.72 10.61 -11.63
CA GLN A 200 -29.07 10.33 -13.04
C GLN A 200 -30.59 10.31 -13.27
N LYS A 201 -31.40 10.23 -12.20
CA LYS A 201 -32.84 10.49 -12.27
C LYS A 201 -33.20 11.98 -12.39
N LEU A 202 -32.22 12.89 -12.36
CA LEU A 202 -32.40 14.35 -12.40
C LEU A 202 -32.06 14.99 -13.77
N LEU A 203 -31.47 14.25 -14.72
CA LEU A 203 -30.98 14.84 -15.99
C LEU A 203 -31.66 14.34 -17.28
N THR A 204 -32.49 13.29 -17.23
CA THR A 204 -33.39 12.96 -18.35
C THR A 204 -34.77 13.57 -18.12
N GLY A 205 -34.86 14.88 -18.35
CA GLY A 205 -36.12 15.63 -18.36
C GLY A 205 -37.05 15.15 -19.46
N GLY A 206 -37.95 14.24 -19.12
CA GLY A 206 -39.23 14.09 -19.80
C GLY A 206 -40.18 15.14 -19.23
N ALA A 207 -40.46 16.18 -19.99
CA ALA A 207 -41.47 17.17 -19.65
C ALA A 207 -42.85 16.50 -19.55
N SER A 208 -43.49 16.62 -18.38
CA SER A 208 -44.92 16.43 -18.06
C SER A 208 -45.13 15.38 -16.97
N GLY A 209 -45.47 15.84 -15.77
CA GLY A 209 -45.93 14.99 -14.68
C GLY A 209 -45.86 15.68 -13.33
N ALA A 210 -46.99 16.24 -12.90
CA ALA A 210 -47.16 16.90 -11.63
C ALA A 210 -46.87 15.97 -10.42
N GLY A 211 -46.24 16.54 -9.39
CA GLY A 211 -46.34 16.04 -8.01
C GLY A 211 -45.40 14.91 -7.62
N ALA A 212 -44.13 15.21 -7.33
CA ALA A 212 -43.29 14.35 -6.49
C ALA A 212 -42.33 15.21 -5.65
N LEU A 213 -42.46 15.09 -4.33
CA LEU A 213 -41.67 15.79 -3.31
C LEU A 213 -40.17 15.47 -3.44
N THR A 214 -39.40 16.44 -3.92
CA THR A 214 -37.94 16.45 -3.91
C THR A 214 -37.43 16.76 -2.50
N LEU A 215 -36.92 15.75 -1.80
CA LEU A 215 -36.14 15.94 -0.57
C LEU A 215 -34.73 16.41 -0.96
N GLY A 216 -34.57 17.72 -1.14
CA GLY A 216 -33.32 18.35 -1.55
C GLY A 216 -32.38 18.56 -0.37
N THR A 217 -31.19 17.97 -0.45
CA THR A 217 -30.01 18.55 0.21
C THR A 217 -29.56 19.71 -0.67
N THR A 218 -29.77 20.94 -0.22
CA THR A 218 -29.50 22.21 -0.93
C THR A 218 -28.03 22.63 -0.94
N ALA A 219 -27.13 21.77 -0.45
CA ALA A 219 -25.70 22.06 -0.42
C ALA A 219 -25.10 21.98 -1.83
N GLY A 220 -24.95 23.13 -2.48
CA GLY A 220 -24.18 23.24 -3.72
C GLY A 220 -22.72 22.81 -3.52
N PRO A 221 -21.97 22.56 -4.61
CA PRO A 221 -20.55 22.27 -4.52
C PRO A 221 -19.84 23.40 -3.76
N LEU A 222 -18.99 23.01 -2.81
CA LEU A 222 -18.16 23.90 -2.00
C LEU A 222 -17.49 24.99 -2.85
N THR A 223 -17.59 26.23 -2.39
CA THR A 223 -16.79 27.30 -2.96
C THR A 223 -15.33 27.15 -2.55
N THR A 224 -14.40 27.57 -3.41
CA THR A 224 -12.96 27.57 -3.12
C THR A 224 -12.62 28.38 -1.86
N SER A 225 -13.43 29.41 -1.54
CA SER A 225 -13.31 30.20 -0.30
C SER A 225 -13.62 29.40 0.95
N GLU A 226 -14.68 28.57 0.94
CA GLU A 226 -15.05 27.73 2.08
C GLU A 226 -13.99 26.65 2.33
N ILE A 227 -13.47 26.04 1.26
CA ILE A 227 -12.37 25.06 1.38
C ILE A 227 -11.15 25.71 2.04
N LYS A 228 -10.76 26.92 1.62
CA LYS A 228 -9.63 27.65 2.23
C LYS A 228 -9.89 28.00 3.70
N ALA A 229 -11.11 28.40 4.04
CA ALA A 229 -11.48 28.73 5.41
C ALA A 229 -11.41 27.51 6.33
N VAL A 230 -11.89 26.35 5.87
CA VAL A 230 -11.78 25.09 6.64
C VAL A 230 -10.34 24.62 6.72
N LYS A 231 -9.55 24.76 5.64
CA LYS A 231 -8.14 24.29 5.57
C LYS A 231 -7.21 24.91 6.63
N GLY A 232 -7.56 26.09 7.16
CA GLY A 232 -6.79 26.79 8.19
C GLY A 232 -7.42 26.74 9.58
N MET A 233 -8.49 25.96 9.78
CA MET A 233 -9.26 26.00 11.01
C MET A 233 -8.58 25.18 12.12
N PRO A 234 -8.20 25.79 13.26
CA PRO A 234 -7.66 25.04 14.39
C PRO A 234 -8.76 24.21 15.07
N SER A 235 -8.38 23.14 15.78
CA SER A 235 -9.32 22.23 16.45
C SER A 235 -10.26 22.95 17.41
N ASP A 236 -9.79 23.95 18.13
CA ASP A 236 -10.58 24.68 19.14
C ASP A 236 -11.72 25.47 18.50
N VAL A 237 -11.53 25.96 17.28
CA VAL A 237 -12.58 26.65 16.52
C VAL A 237 -13.64 25.66 16.02
N VAL A 238 -13.23 24.45 15.59
CA VAL A 238 -14.17 23.39 15.23
C VAL A 238 -15.03 23.00 16.44
N ILE A 239 -14.38 22.79 17.60
CA ILE A 239 -15.05 22.47 18.87
C ILE A 239 -15.99 23.61 19.28
N GLY A 240 -15.56 24.86 19.19
CA GLY A 240 -16.38 26.03 19.49
C GLY A 240 -17.65 26.09 18.63
N ARG A 241 -17.51 25.92 17.31
CA ARG A 241 -18.66 25.87 16.38
C ARG A 241 -19.59 24.71 16.68
N TRP A 242 -19.04 23.55 17.04
CA TRP A 242 -19.85 22.40 17.43
C TRP A 242 -20.66 22.69 18.71
N LYS A 243 -20.07 23.34 19.73
CA LYS A 243 -20.81 23.76 20.93
C LYS A 243 -21.94 24.74 20.62
N GLU A 244 -21.71 25.67 19.69
CA GLU A 244 -22.75 26.60 19.21
C GLU A 244 -23.89 25.84 18.54
N THR A 245 -23.59 24.88 17.66
CA THR A 245 -24.57 23.99 17.04
C THR A 245 -25.40 23.24 18.10
N VAL A 246 -24.75 22.65 19.12
CA VAL A 246 -25.45 21.94 20.20
C VAL A 246 -26.44 22.86 20.92
N ARG A 247 -26.01 24.09 21.26
CA ARG A 247 -26.85 25.08 21.93
C ARG A 247 -28.04 25.49 21.07
N GLU A 248 -27.80 25.75 19.78
CA GLU A 248 -28.83 26.15 18.84
C GLU A 248 -29.88 25.05 18.63
N LEU A 249 -29.43 23.80 18.42
CA LEU A 249 -30.33 22.64 18.33
C LEU A 249 -31.13 22.44 19.61
N GLY A 250 -30.51 22.63 20.79
CA GLY A 250 -31.21 22.55 22.08
C GLY A 250 -32.37 23.56 22.18
N ASN A 251 -32.12 24.81 21.79
CA ASN A 251 -33.15 25.85 21.77
C ASN A 251 -34.29 25.53 20.78
N ILE A 252 -33.97 25.00 19.60
CA ILE A 252 -34.97 24.63 18.59
C ILE A 252 -35.81 23.44 19.07
N LEU A 253 -35.19 22.44 19.71
CA LEU A 253 -35.90 21.28 20.28
C LEU A 253 -36.94 21.70 21.33
N VAL A 254 -36.59 22.65 22.21
CA VAL A 254 -37.54 23.20 23.21
C VAL A 254 -38.74 23.88 22.53
N GLN A 255 -38.51 24.60 21.43
CA GLN A 255 -39.61 25.23 20.67
C GLN A 255 -40.53 24.19 20.02
N ILE A 256 -39.94 23.12 19.47
CA ILE A 256 -40.69 22.01 18.86
C ILE A 256 -41.55 21.31 19.93
N GLU A 257 -40.99 21.02 21.10
CA GLU A 257 -41.70 20.35 22.21
C GLU A 257 -42.78 21.23 22.86
N GLY A 258 -42.61 22.55 22.83
CA GLY A 258 -43.61 23.51 23.32
C GLY A 258 -44.82 23.71 22.40
N CYS A 259 -44.80 23.16 21.18
CA CYS A 259 -45.92 23.26 20.24
C CYS A 259 -46.91 22.10 20.46
N PRO A 260 -48.20 22.37 20.77
CA PRO A 260 -49.18 21.31 21.09
C PRO A 260 -49.64 20.52 19.87
N ASP A 261 -49.53 21.09 18.66
CA ASP A 261 -49.93 20.46 17.41
C ASP A 261 -48.75 20.50 16.41
N SER A 262 -48.46 19.36 15.79
CA SER A 262 -47.47 19.25 14.71
C SER A 262 -47.84 20.06 13.47
N ASN A 263 -49.12 20.42 13.31
CA ASN A 263 -49.60 21.26 12.21
C ASN A 263 -49.48 22.77 12.49
N ASP A 264 -49.04 23.18 13.69
CA ASP A 264 -48.78 24.60 14.00
C ASP A 264 -47.69 25.15 13.06
N THR A 265 -47.91 26.33 12.48
CA THR A 265 -46.95 27.00 11.60
C THR A 265 -45.61 27.24 12.31
N ARG A 266 -45.63 27.42 13.65
CA ARG A 266 -44.43 27.53 14.48
C ARG A 266 -43.65 26.22 14.55
N HIS A 267 -44.35 25.08 14.65
CA HIS A 267 -43.71 23.77 14.64
C HIS A 267 -43.00 23.52 13.30
N GLN A 268 -43.68 23.82 12.18
CA GLN A 268 -43.07 23.68 10.86
C GLN A 268 -41.86 24.62 10.66
N ALA A 269 -41.96 25.87 11.13
CA ALA A 269 -40.84 26.82 11.06
C ALA A 269 -39.63 26.34 11.89
N ALA A 270 -39.87 25.85 13.11
CA ALA A 270 -38.83 25.30 13.97
C ALA A 270 -38.20 24.04 13.36
N MET A 271 -38.99 23.16 12.74
CA MET A 271 -38.48 21.99 12.02
C MET A 271 -37.62 22.36 10.81
N ASN A 272 -38.00 23.40 10.06
CA ASN A 272 -37.19 23.90 8.95
C ASN A 272 -35.85 24.47 9.45
N ALA A 273 -35.87 25.23 10.54
CA ALA A 273 -34.65 25.73 11.19
C ALA A 273 -33.77 24.58 11.69
N LEU A 274 -34.35 23.55 12.31
CA LEU A 274 -33.65 22.35 12.75
C LEU A 274 -32.87 21.70 11.59
N CYS A 275 -33.53 21.50 10.45
CA CYS A 275 -32.88 20.91 9.26
C CYS A 275 -31.72 21.78 8.75
N GLN A 276 -31.88 23.11 8.73
CA GLN A 276 -30.81 24.02 8.28
C GLN A 276 -29.56 23.97 9.19
N VAL A 277 -29.77 23.93 10.51
CA VAL A 277 -28.67 23.80 11.48
C VAL A 277 -28.00 22.44 11.35
N LEU A 278 -28.78 21.36 11.18
CA LEU A 278 -28.24 20.02 10.96
C LEU A 278 -27.44 19.90 9.67
N ASP A 279 -27.88 20.54 8.59
CA ASP A 279 -27.16 20.54 7.32
C ASP A 279 -25.82 21.26 7.46
N SER A 280 -25.81 22.40 8.14
CA SER A 280 -24.60 23.17 8.44
C SER A 280 -23.63 22.40 9.34
N ALA A 281 -24.15 21.71 10.36
CA ALA A 281 -23.39 20.83 11.25
C ALA A 281 -22.79 19.64 10.50
N GLY A 282 -23.58 19.03 9.60
CA GLY A 282 -23.16 17.93 8.74
C GLY A 282 -22.04 18.35 7.79
N GLN A 283 -22.15 19.53 7.18
CA GLN A 283 -21.09 20.12 6.35
C GLN A 283 -19.82 20.36 7.15
N LEU A 284 -19.91 21.00 8.33
CA LEU A 284 -18.76 21.23 9.21
C LEU A 284 -18.03 19.92 9.52
N CYS A 285 -18.75 18.89 9.95
CA CYS A 285 -18.18 17.59 10.27
C CYS A 285 -17.56 16.92 9.04
N MET A 286 -18.25 16.93 7.90
CA MET A 286 -17.78 16.32 6.66
C MET A 286 -16.51 16.99 6.13
N HIS A 287 -16.48 18.32 6.09
CA HIS A 287 -15.30 19.07 5.64
C HIS A 287 -14.13 18.90 6.59
N THR A 288 -14.38 18.91 7.90
CA THR A 288 -13.33 18.65 8.89
C THR A 288 -12.79 17.23 8.75
N ALA A 289 -13.65 16.22 8.59
CA ALA A 289 -13.23 14.84 8.43
C ALA A 289 -12.38 14.60 7.17
N VAL A 290 -12.66 15.30 6.07
CA VAL A 290 -11.92 15.15 4.80
C VAL A 290 -10.64 15.98 4.78
N LEU A 291 -10.67 17.23 5.25
CA LEU A 291 -9.55 18.16 5.14
C LEU A 291 -8.61 18.12 6.36
N HIS A 292 -9.14 17.77 7.54
CA HIS A 292 -8.43 17.73 8.82
C HIS A 292 -8.86 16.52 9.67
N PRO A 293 -8.53 15.29 9.26
CA PRO A 293 -8.91 14.08 10.00
C PRO A 293 -8.50 14.16 11.47
N THR A 294 -7.32 14.69 11.79
CA THR A 294 -6.85 14.90 13.16
C THR A 294 -7.76 15.84 13.97
N ASN A 295 -8.29 16.91 13.38
CA ASN A 295 -9.23 17.80 14.07
C ASN A 295 -10.57 17.12 14.31
N MET A 296 -11.04 16.31 13.37
CA MET A 296 -12.26 15.51 13.56
C MET A 296 -12.06 14.48 14.67
N GLN A 297 -10.92 13.81 14.71
CA GLN A 297 -10.57 12.88 15.80
C GLN A 297 -10.51 13.59 17.15
N LYS A 298 -9.91 14.79 17.21
CA LYS A 298 -9.93 15.63 18.42
C LYS A 298 -11.36 15.98 18.84
N LEU A 299 -12.24 16.34 17.91
CA LEU A 299 -13.65 16.62 18.20
C LEU A 299 -14.37 15.38 18.76
N ILE A 300 -14.12 14.19 18.20
CA ILE A 300 -14.72 12.93 18.65
C ILE A 300 -14.17 12.50 20.02
N ALA A 301 -12.87 12.64 20.24
CA ALA A 301 -12.18 12.19 21.45
C ALA A 301 -12.32 13.16 22.63
N ALA A 302 -12.60 14.43 22.38
CA ALA A 302 -12.74 15.42 23.43
C ALA A 302 -14.03 15.22 24.23
N THR A 303 -13.92 15.15 25.55
CA THR A 303 -14.99 15.68 26.40
C THR A 303 -14.95 17.20 26.23
N LEU A 304 -15.99 17.76 25.63
CA LEU A 304 -15.97 19.13 25.17
C LEU A 304 -15.82 20.13 26.34
N ASP A 305 -16.12 19.73 27.57
CA ASP A 305 -16.08 20.60 28.76
C ASP A 305 -14.90 20.42 29.72
N ASP A 306 -14.33 19.21 29.85
CA ASP A 306 -13.28 18.96 30.85
C ASP A 306 -12.00 18.32 30.30
N GLY A 307 -11.94 18.01 29.00
CA GLY A 307 -10.75 17.47 28.33
C GLY A 307 -10.32 16.07 28.77
N ARG A 308 -11.10 15.38 29.62
CA ARG A 308 -10.88 13.97 29.98
C ARG A 308 -10.97 13.06 28.75
N SER A 309 -10.09 12.07 28.70
CA SER A 309 -10.10 11.00 27.70
C SER A 309 -10.37 9.65 28.36
N GLY A 310 -11.26 8.86 27.76
CA GLY A 310 -11.58 7.49 28.21
C GLY A 310 -13.07 7.25 28.46
N VAL A 311 -13.52 6.01 28.24
CA VAL A 311 -14.89 5.56 28.49
C VAL A 311 -14.97 4.99 29.91
N THR A 312 -15.75 5.63 30.76
CA THR A 312 -16.04 5.19 32.13
C THR A 312 -17.26 4.27 32.16
N ALA A 313 -17.49 3.57 33.28
CA ALA A 313 -18.72 2.81 33.48
C ALA A 313 -19.97 3.71 33.46
N GLU A 314 -19.84 4.95 33.94
CA GLU A 314 -20.91 5.96 33.92
C GLU A 314 -21.31 6.33 32.48
N ASP A 315 -20.36 6.33 31.54
CA ASP A 315 -20.63 6.61 30.14
C ASP A 315 -21.52 5.55 29.49
N ARG A 316 -21.45 4.28 29.91
CA ARG A 316 -22.38 3.24 29.41
C ARG A 316 -23.82 3.55 29.78
N THR A 317 -24.06 3.96 31.03
CA THR A 317 -25.40 4.37 31.49
C THR A 317 -25.89 5.61 30.74
N ARG A 318 -24.99 6.58 30.50
CA ARG A 318 -25.29 7.77 29.68
C ARG A 318 -25.72 7.38 28.27
N TRP A 319 -24.95 6.54 27.57
CA TRP A 319 -25.28 6.13 26.20
C TRP A 319 -26.56 5.32 26.12
N ALA A 320 -26.91 4.56 27.16
CA ALA A 320 -28.22 3.91 27.26
C ALA A 320 -29.37 4.95 27.32
N ALA A 321 -29.23 5.98 28.16
CA ALA A 321 -30.21 7.08 28.24
C ALA A 321 -30.32 7.87 26.92
N VAL A 322 -29.18 8.19 26.29
CA VAL A 322 -29.15 8.82 24.96
C VAL A 322 -29.90 7.95 23.96
N THR A 323 -29.58 6.66 23.87
CA THR A 323 -30.24 5.71 22.94
C THR A 323 -31.74 5.63 23.17
N GLN A 324 -32.19 5.62 24.42
CA GLN A 324 -33.62 5.62 24.76
C GLN A 324 -34.31 6.90 24.30
N SER A 325 -33.68 8.07 24.48
CA SER A 325 -34.22 9.37 24.08
C SER A 325 -34.45 9.51 22.56
N LEU A 326 -33.70 8.74 21.75
CA LEU A 326 -33.85 8.75 20.29
C LEU A 326 -35.16 8.13 19.82
N GLN A 327 -35.84 7.33 20.68
CA GLN A 327 -37.12 6.70 20.33
C GLN A 327 -37.06 5.97 18.97
N LEU A 328 -35.97 5.22 18.74
CA LEU A 328 -35.72 4.52 17.48
C LEU A 328 -36.78 3.45 17.21
N SER A 329 -37.25 3.37 15.97
CA SER A 329 -38.14 2.29 15.53
C SER A 329 -37.43 0.93 15.57
N HIS A 330 -38.19 -0.17 15.60
CA HIS A 330 -37.63 -1.51 15.56
C HIS A 330 -36.71 -1.73 14.34
N ASP A 331 -37.12 -1.22 13.18
CA ASP A 331 -36.34 -1.35 11.93
C ASP A 331 -35.05 -0.53 11.98
N GLN A 332 -35.10 0.71 12.49
CA GLN A 332 -33.90 1.54 12.68
C GLN A 332 -32.90 0.85 13.62
N ARG A 333 -33.39 0.27 14.73
CA ARG A 333 -32.56 -0.49 15.67
C ARG A 333 -31.88 -1.68 15.00
N ALA A 334 -32.64 -2.46 14.23
CA ALA A 334 -32.11 -3.61 13.49
C ALA A 334 -31.04 -3.20 12.46
N GLN A 335 -31.27 -2.10 11.74
CA GLN A 335 -30.31 -1.56 10.77
C GLN A 335 -29.01 -1.11 11.44
N ILE A 336 -29.08 -0.37 12.54
CA ILE A 336 -27.90 0.10 13.28
C ILE A 336 -27.08 -1.09 13.82
N VAL A 337 -27.73 -2.11 14.37
CA VAL A 337 -27.04 -3.32 14.85
C VAL A 337 -26.36 -4.08 13.72
N SER A 338 -27.02 -4.20 12.56
CA SER A 338 -26.43 -4.81 11.36
C SER A 338 -25.21 -4.03 10.87
N LEU A 339 -25.33 -2.70 10.78
CA LEU A 339 -24.26 -1.83 10.34
C LEU A 339 -23.05 -1.88 11.30
N ARG A 340 -23.29 -1.99 12.61
CA ARG A 340 -22.24 -2.21 13.62
C ARG A 340 -21.47 -3.50 13.36
N ALA A 341 -22.16 -4.60 13.04
CA ALA A 341 -21.49 -5.87 12.74
C ALA A 341 -20.59 -5.76 11.50
N ILE A 342 -21.04 -5.05 10.47
CA ILE A 342 -20.25 -4.77 9.25
C ILE A 342 -19.02 -3.91 9.61
N PHE A 343 -19.22 -2.83 10.35
CA PHE A 343 -18.15 -1.94 10.81
C PHE A 343 -17.09 -2.69 11.61
N LEU A 344 -17.50 -3.50 12.60
CA LEU A 344 -16.57 -4.27 13.42
C LEU A 344 -15.77 -5.30 12.61
N ARG A 345 -16.38 -5.96 11.62
CA ARG A 345 -15.65 -6.87 10.72
C ARG A 345 -14.58 -6.12 9.93
N ARG A 346 -14.90 -4.94 9.39
CA ARG A 346 -13.95 -4.10 8.66
C ARG A 346 -12.81 -3.63 9.57
N MET A 347 -13.14 -3.14 10.76
CA MET A 347 -12.14 -2.71 11.76
C MET A 347 -11.21 -3.85 12.20
N THR A 348 -11.73 -5.08 12.34
CA THR A 348 -10.91 -6.25 12.67
C THR A 348 -9.84 -6.47 11.61
N LYS A 349 -10.21 -6.43 10.31
CA LYS A 349 -9.27 -6.54 9.19
C LYS A 349 -8.22 -5.42 9.20
N VAL A 350 -8.65 -4.16 9.40
CA VAL A 350 -7.74 -3.00 9.48
C VAL A 350 -6.73 -3.16 10.61
N MET A 351 -7.16 -3.65 11.77
CA MET A 351 -6.26 -3.90 12.92
C MET A 351 -5.31 -5.07 12.70
N GLU A 352 -5.74 -6.13 12.01
CA GLU A 352 -4.87 -7.25 11.62
C GLU A 352 -3.79 -6.81 10.64
N GLU A 353 -4.15 -6.03 9.61
CA GLU A 353 -3.21 -5.43 8.67
C GLU A 353 -2.20 -4.52 9.40
N ARG A 354 -2.67 -3.66 10.30
CA ARG A 354 -1.82 -2.81 11.14
C ARG A 354 -0.80 -3.62 11.92
N ARG A 355 -1.24 -4.71 12.57
CA ARG A 355 -0.35 -5.61 13.31
C ARG A 355 0.72 -6.21 12.38
N GLY A 356 0.34 -6.60 11.17
CA GLY A 356 1.28 -7.08 10.15
C GLY A 356 2.31 -6.02 9.75
N ILE A 357 1.87 -4.78 9.50
CA ILE A 357 2.76 -3.66 9.14
C ILE A 357 3.74 -3.35 10.28
N LEU A 358 3.27 -3.29 11.53
CA LEU A 358 4.11 -3.05 12.69
C LEU A 358 5.12 -4.19 12.92
N ALA A 359 4.72 -5.44 12.69
CA ALA A 359 5.63 -6.58 12.74
C ALA A 359 6.73 -6.48 11.68
N LYS A 360 6.39 -6.12 10.42
CA LYS A 360 7.39 -5.86 9.37
C LYS A 360 8.37 -4.76 9.80
N LEU A 361 7.85 -3.65 10.33
CA LEU A 361 8.66 -2.52 10.79
C LEU A 361 9.62 -2.91 11.92
N GLN A 362 9.18 -3.76 12.86
CA GLN A 362 10.03 -4.29 13.93
C GLN A 362 11.14 -5.23 13.42
N MET A 363 10.94 -5.90 12.29
CA MET A 363 11.96 -6.76 11.68
C MET A 363 13.03 -5.97 10.90
N VAL A 364 12.80 -4.68 10.63
CA VAL A 364 13.80 -3.81 9.99
C VAL A 364 14.87 -3.46 11.02
N ASN A 365 16.04 -4.07 10.89
CA ASN A 365 17.18 -3.82 11.76
C ASN A 365 18.08 -2.74 11.15
N ILE A 366 18.12 -1.56 11.74
CA ILE A 366 19.06 -0.50 11.32
C ILE A 366 20.40 -0.80 12.00
N PRO A 367 21.46 -1.18 11.26
CA PRO A 367 22.73 -1.53 11.89
C PRO A 367 23.35 -0.33 12.61
N ASP A 368 23.71 -0.48 13.89
CA ASP A 368 24.35 0.58 14.71
C ASP A 368 25.73 1.02 14.16
N ARG A 369 26.37 0.15 13.38
CA ARG A 369 27.62 0.46 12.68
C ARG A 369 27.32 0.57 11.19
N MET A 370 27.84 1.62 10.55
CA MET A 370 27.77 1.79 9.10
C MET A 370 28.29 0.52 8.41
N MET A 371 27.36 -0.32 7.97
CA MET A 371 27.58 -1.30 6.92
C MET A 371 27.71 -0.57 5.59
N ALA A 372 27.99 -1.30 4.51
CA ALA A 372 28.00 -0.74 3.16
C ALA A 372 26.74 0.11 2.93
N LEU A 373 26.90 1.33 2.38
CA LEU A 373 25.84 2.31 2.17
C LEU A 373 24.57 1.71 1.53
N GLN A 374 24.76 0.78 0.60
CA GLN A 374 23.67 0.06 -0.06
C GLN A 374 22.74 -0.69 0.93
N SER A 375 23.30 -1.30 1.97
CA SER A 375 22.52 -1.99 3.01
C SER A 375 21.67 -0.99 3.80
N VAL A 376 22.26 0.15 4.19
CA VAL A 376 21.55 1.19 4.92
C VAL A 376 20.40 1.76 4.07
N ILE A 377 20.66 2.07 2.80
CA ILE A 377 19.63 2.55 1.87
C ILE A 377 18.49 1.52 1.74
N SER A 378 18.83 0.23 1.61
CA SER A 378 17.82 -0.83 1.49
C SER A 378 16.93 -0.94 2.73
N GLU A 379 17.48 -0.86 3.94
CA GLU A 379 16.67 -0.91 5.17
C GLU A 379 15.82 0.37 5.33
N THR A 380 16.37 1.54 5.01
CA THR A 380 15.62 2.81 5.01
C THR A 380 14.43 2.77 4.05
N LEU A 381 14.60 2.17 2.86
CA LEU A 381 13.50 2.00 1.91
C LEU A 381 12.37 1.12 2.49
N LYS A 382 12.70 0.03 3.20
CA LYS A 382 11.70 -0.80 3.87
C LYS A 382 10.94 -0.05 4.97
N VAL A 383 11.62 0.80 5.74
CA VAL A 383 10.97 1.68 6.74
C VAL A 383 9.98 2.62 6.05
N ASN A 384 10.38 3.23 4.94
CA ASN A 384 9.53 4.15 4.18
C ASN A 384 8.30 3.43 3.58
N GLU A 385 8.48 2.23 3.03
CA GLU A 385 7.38 1.39 2.54
C GLU A 385 6.39 1.06 3.67
N CYS A 386 6.87 0.55 4.81
CA CYS A 386 6.03 0.25 5.97
C CYS A 386 5.31 1.49 6.52
N THR A 387 5.97 2.65 6.51
CA THR A 387 5.37 3.93 6.94
C THR A 387 4.26 4.36 5.99
N SER A 388 4.44 4.17 4.68
CA SER A 388 3.41 4.43 3.67
C SER A 388 2.21 3.48 3.83
N GLU A 389 2.47 2.17 4.02
CA GLU A 389 1.43 1.18 4.31
C GLU A 389 0.64 1.54 5.59
N LEU A 390 1.34 1.96 6.66
CA LEU A 390 0.71 2.36 7.92
C LEU A 390 -0.18 3.59 7.73
N LYS A 391 0.28 4.59 6.97
CA LYS A 391 -0.52 5.78 6.66
C LYS A 391 -1.79 5.43 5.89
N ALA A 392 -1.69 4.56 4.89
CA ALA A 392 -2.85 4.08 4.14
C ALA A 392 -3.84 3.32 5.05
N ASN A 393 -3.33 2.45 5.94
CA ASN A 393 -4.14 1.73 6.91
C ASN A 393 -4.86 2.65 7.91
N LEU A 394 -4.21 3.70 8.40
CA LEU A 394 -4.83 4.72 9.27
C LEU A 394 -5.91 5.51 8.53
N GLN A 395 -5.69 5.81 7.25
CA GLN A 395 -6.70 6.46 6.41
C GLN A 395 -7.93 5.56 6.23
N GLU A 396 -7.73 4.26 6.02
CA GLU A 396 -8.81 3.28 5.90
C GLU A 396 -9.62 3.14 7.20
N GLU A 397 -8.96 3.13 8.37
CA GLU A 397 -9.64 3.20 9.68
C GLU A 397 -10.55 4.44 9.76
N HIS A 398 -10.00 5.61 9.44
CA HIS A 398 -10.74 6.87 9.48
C HIS A 398 -11.95 6.85 8.53
N LEU A 399 -11.77 6.39 7.30
CA LEU A 399 -12.85 6.27 6.33
C LEU A 399 -13.94 5.30 6.79
N ALA A 400 -13.56 4.13 7.34
CA ALA A 400 -14.51 3.17 7.88
C ALA A 400 -15.34 3.77 9.03
N GLY A 401 -14.71 4.52 9.93
CA GLY A 401 -15.40 5.23 11.02
C GLY A 401 -16.36 6.30 10.51
N MET A 402 -15.91 7.13 9.57
CA MET A 402 -16.72 8.22 9.01
C MET A 402 -17.88 7.69 8.16
N GLU A 403 -17.70 6.59 7.42
CA GLU A 403 -18.78 5.94 6.68
C GLU A 403 -19.83 5.36 7.62
N PHE A 404 -19.39 4.70 8.71
CA PHE A 404 -20.30 4.17 9.73
C PHE A 404 -21.15 5.27 10.37
N ILE A 405 -20.52 6.32 10.90
CA ILE A 405 -21.19 7.47 11.52
C ILE A 405 -22.09 8.16 10.49
N GLY A 406 -21.55 8.44 9.31
CA GLY A 406 -22.25 9.11 8.22
C GLY A 406 -23.49 8.35 7.75
N THR A 407 -23.43 7.03 7.65
CA THR A 407 -24.57 6.20 7.26
C THR A 407 -25.68 6.26 8.30
N VAL A 408 -25.38 6.13 9.59
CA VAL A 408 -26.39 6.23 10.66
C VAL A 408 -27.06 7.61 10.64
N PHE A 409 -26.26 8.69 10.64
CA PHE A 409 -26.79 10.05 10.66
C PHE A 409 -27.49 10.46 9.36
N LYS A 410 -27.04 10.02 8.18
CA LYS A 410 -27.66 10.46 6.91
C LYS A 410 -28.87 9.61 6.53
N THR A 411 -28.81 8.30 6.75
CA THR A 411 -29.77 7.35 6.17
C THR A 411 -30.76 6.77 7.17
N ILE A 412 -30.35 6.57 8.42
CA ILE A 412 -31.19 5.86 9.41
C ILE A 412 -31.97 6.85 10.28
N LEU A 413 -31.29 7.85 10.85
CA LEU A 413 -31.91 8.78 11.79
C LEU A 413 -32.77 9.84 11.08
N SER A 414 -33.94 10.14 11.64
CA SER A 414 -34.73 11.30 11.24
C SER A 414 -34.08 12.60 11.72
N PRO A 415 -34.39 13.78 11.13
CA PRO A 415 -33.81 15.06 11.57
C PRO A 415 -33.97 15.30 13.08
N LEU A 416 -35.16 15.03 13.64
CA LEU A 416 -35.41 15.18 15.08
C LEU A 416 -34.51 14.25 15.92
N GLN A 417 -34.30 13.01 15.47
CA GLN A 417 -33.42 12.05 16.14
C GLN A 417 -31.96 12.48 16.08
N LYS A 418 -31.49 13.03 14.95
CA LYS A 418 -30.12 13.57 14.81
C LYS A 418 -29.88 14.70 15.82
N ALA A 419 -30.83 15.64 15.91
CA ALA A 419 -30.73 16.75 16.85
C ALA A 419 -30.75 16.27 18.31
N ARG A 420 -31.63 15.33 18.66
CA ARG A 420 -31.64 14.70 19.99
C ARG A 420 -30.31 14.01 20.30
N ALA A 421 -29.75 13.25 19.35
CA ALA A 421 -28.45 12.61 19.53
C ALA A 421 -27.37 13.66 19.83
N ILE A 422 -27.31 14.75 19.06
CA ILE A 422 -26.32 15.82 19.26
C ILE A 422 -26.46 16.49 20.62
N VAL A 423 -27.69 16.87 21.00
CA VAL A 423 -27.94 17.60 22.26
C VAL A 423 -27.76 16.70 23.49
N GLN A 424 -28.29 15.48 23.46
CA GLN A 424 -28.25 14.56 24.60
C GLN A 424 -26.87 13.94 24.81
N SER A 425 -26.01 13.92 23.78
CA SER A 425 -24.63 13.43 23.92
C SER A 425 -23.72 14.41 24.67
N TYR A 426 -24.09 15.69 24.77
CA TYR A 426 -23.27 16.71 25.42
C TYR A 426 -22.91 16.30 26.87
N PRO A 427 -21.63 16.44 27.31
CA PRO A 427 -20.53 17.18 26.67
C PRO A 427 -19.69 16.36 25.67
N PHE A 428 -20.17 15.23 25.17
CA PHE A 428 -19.45 14.41 24.19
C PHE A 428 -19.96 14.64 22.77
N TYR A 429 -19.12 14.32 21.79
CA TYR A 429 -19.60 14.09 20.43
C TYR A 429 -20.49 12.83 20.40
N PRO A 430 -21.56 12.77 19.58
CA PRO A 430 -22.40 11.58 19.47
C PRO A 430 -21.62 10.33 19.09
N ASP A 431 -21.49 9.41 20.04
CA ASP A 431 -20.80 8.14 19.84
C ASP A 431 -21.78 7.10 19.28
N VAL A 432 -21.84 7.05 17.94
CA VAL A 432 -22.67 6.10 17.20
C VAL A 432 -22.30 4.65 17.52
N TYR A 433 -21.03 4.38 17.83
CA TYR A 433 -20.59 3.03 18.17
C TYR A 433 -21.12 2.60 19.54
N GLN A 434 -21.15 3.50 20.53
CA GLN A 434 -21.74 3.22 21.83
C GLN A 434 -23.26 3.05 21.74
N ILE A 435 -23.95 3.92 20.99
CA ILE A 435 -25.39 3.79 20.72
C ILE A 435 -25.68 2.42 20.09
N ALA A 436 -24.93 2.03 19.06
CA ALA A 436 -25.12 0.75 18.40
C ALA A 436 -24.77 -0.45 19.31
N THR A 437 -23.83 -0.28 20.24
CA THR A 437 -23.46 -1.30 21.22
C THR A 437 -24.57 -1.51 22.23
N VAL A 438 -25.18 -0.45 22.77
CA VAL A 438 -26.37 -0.54 23.63
C VAL A 438 -27.47 -1.33 22.92
N LEU A 439 -27.79 -1.00 21.67
CA LEU A 439 -28.82 -1.70 20.89
C LEU A 439 -28.51 -3.18 20.66
N ALA A 440 -27.23 -3.52 20.41
CA ALA A 440 -26.81 -4.91 20.24
C ALA A 440 -26.97 -5.72 21.54
N LEU A 441 -26.68 -5.11 22.69
CA LEU A 441 -26.85 -5.72 24.01
C LEU A 441 -28.33 -5.93 24.36
N GLU A 442 -29.18 -4.94 24.06
CA GLU A 442 -30.64 -5.07 24.23
C GLU A 442 -31.20 -6.23 23.38
N LYS A 443 -30.68 -6.45 22.17
CA LYS A 443 -31.12 -7.52 21.27
C LYS A 443 -30.60 -8.91 21.68
N GLY A 444 -29.35 -9.00 22.11
CA GLY A 444 -28.67 -10.27 22.38
C GLY A 444 -28.68 -10.73 23.84
N GLY A 445 -29.10 -9.85 24.76
CA GLY A 445 -29.02 -10.11 26.20
C GLY A 445 -27.58 -10.20 26.73
N PRO A 446 -27.40 -10.71 27.96
CA PRO A 446 -26.07 -10.79 28.61
C PRO A 446 -25.04 -11.60 27.83
N ALA A 447 -25.47 -12.65 27.11
CA ALA A 447 -24.59 -13.50 26.32
C ALA A 447 -23.87 -12.74 25.18
N ALA A 448 -24.50 -11.69 24.65
CA ALA A 448 -23.86 -10.83 23.64
C ALA A 448 -22.74 -9.98 24.25
N LEU A 449 -22.82 -9.64 25.54
CA LEU A 449 -21.79 -8.89 26.26
C LEU A 449 -20.54 -9.77 26.47
N GLU A 450 -20.73 -11.02 26.90
CA GLU A 450 -19.65 -12.00 27.05
C GLU A 450 -18.95 -12.28 25.72
N SER A 451 -19.71 -12.44 24.62
CA SER A 451 -19.12 -12.61 23.30
C SER A 451 -18.35 -11.36 22.83
N LEU A 452 -18.76 -10.16 23.25
CA LEU A 452 -18.06 -8.93 22.91
C LEU A 452 -16.75 -8.82 23.68
N GLU A 453 -16.78 -9.08 25.00
CA GLU A 453 -15.63 -9.04 25.89
C GLU A 453 -14.59 -10.11 25.53
N ALA A 454 -15.03 -11.31 25.16
CA ALA A 454 -14.15 -12.36 24.67
C ALA A 454 -13.45 -11.96 23.36
N ALA A 455 -14.17 -11.28 22.45
CA ALA A 455 -13.59 -10.80 21.19
C ALA A 455 -12.59 -9.66 21.42
N THR A 456 -12.87 -8.71 22.32
CA THR A 456 -11.89 -7.67 22.69
C THR A 456 -10.69 -8.25 23.42
N ALA A 457 -10.87 -9.21 24.33
CA ALA A 457 -9.77 -9.88 25.03
C ALA A 457 -8.87 -10.65 24.06
N ALA A 458 -9.46 -11.35 23.07
CA ALA A 458 -8.70 -12.03 22.03
C ALA A 458 -7.95 -11.03 21.11
N ALA A 459 -8.57 -9.89 20.78
CA ALA A 459 -7.96 -8.85 19.97
C ALA A 459 -6.83 -8.10 20.70
N ALA A 460 -6.93 -7.97 22.02
CA ALA A 460 -5.95 -7.35 22.90
C ALA A 460 -4.73 -8.25 23.23
N GLY A 461 -4.55 -9.36 22.51
CA GLY A 461 -3.39 -10.25 22.66
C GLY A 461 -2.07 -9.49 22.82
N ASN A 462 -1.23 -9.98 23.74
CA ASN A 462 -0.04 -9.35 24.33
C ASN A 462 0.27 -7.93 23.81
N PRO A 463 0.08 -6.87 24.63
CA PRO A 463 0.42 -5.52 24.20
C PRO A 463 1.84 -5.53 23.67
N ILE A 464 2.02 -4.99 22.46
CA ILE A 464 3.34 -4.87 21.84
C ILE A 464 4.19 -4.02 22.79
N THR A 465 5.00 -4.67 23.64
CA THR A 465 6.01 -4.02 24.44
C THR A 465 7.03 -3.47 23.48
N ILE A 466 6.95 -2.16 23.19
CA ILE A 466 8.00 -1.44 22.48
C ILE A 466 9.23 -1.50 23.38
N PRO A 467 10.33 -2.17 22.96
CA PRO A 467 11.53 -2.24 23.78
C PRO A 467 12.05 -0.82 24.03
N THR A 468 12.19 -0.42 25.30
CA THR A 468 12.80 0.85 25.74
C THR A 468 14.32 0.86 25.51
N ALA A 469 14.78 0.49 24.32
CA ALA A 469 16.20 0.41 23.97
C ALA A 469 16.84 1.77 23.67
N TYR A 470 16.07 2.86 23.63
CA TYR A 470 16.56 4.22 23.33
C TYR A 470 16.38 5.21 24.49
N LYS A 471 16.60 4.77 25.73
CA LYS A 471 16.82 5.67 26.88
C LYS A 471 18.31 5.65 27.26
N HIS A 472 19.15 6.28 26.45
CA HIS A 472 20.51 6.64 26.87
C HIS A 472 20.91 8.00 26.31
#